data_AF-A0A8T5N1X5-F1
#
_entry.id   AF-A0A8T5N1X5-F1
#
_cell.length_a   1.000
_cell.length_b   1.000
_cell.length_c   1.000
_cell.angle_alpha   90.00
_cell.angle_beta   90.00
_cell.angle_gamma   90.00
#
_symmetry.space_group_name_H-M   'P 1'
#
loop_
_entity.id
_entity.type
_entity.pdbx_description
1 polymer ?
#
loop_
_entity_poly.entity_id
_entity_poly.type
_entity_poly.pdbx_seq_one_letter_code
_entity_poly.pdbx_strand_id
1 'polypeptide(L)'
;MGCFKIVKKNYFDGRTMHIDISRRFYQKGNSGVAFKIIPSNYHKGMALSNKLKNELKKDFDIDYAQFYSICIYYLIYDELNSFDNLIICNDENYLYVKKYLDILFSKNKQYFSKLITSLHKLREISGDSKIRSYADNIANIYRKKALKPLRRRQKGIPLNIVKINYQKIKNKLNEINKKIK
;
A
#
# COMPACT_ATOMS: atom_id res chain seq x y z
N MET A 1 -26.56 26.37 0.79
CA MET A 1 -25.58 25.80 1.76
C MET A 1 -24.34 25.34 1.00
N GLY A 2 -23.25 26.12 1.07
CA GLY A 2 -22.01 25.82 0.38
C GLY A 2 -21.32 24.59 0.97
N CYS A 3 -21.03 23.60 0.13
CA CYS A 3 -20.24 22.44 0.51
C CYS A 3 -18.77 22.88 0.58
N PHE A 4 -18.28 23.21 1.78
CA PHE A 4 -16.86 23.50 2.00
C PHE A 4 -16.04 22.26 1.67
N LYS A 5 -15.39 22.26 0.49
CA LYS A 5 -14.31 21.31 0.20
C LYS A 5 -13.20 21.59 1.20
N ILE A 6 -13.06 20.72 2.20
CA ILE A 6 -11.88 20.68 3.07
C ILE A 6 -10.68 20.49 2.15
N VAL A 7 -9.94 21.57 1.90
CA VAL A 7 -8.66 21.52 1.19
C VAL A 7 -7.70 20.80 2.14
N LYS A 8 -7.45 19.52 1.87
CA LYS A 8 -6.53 18.71 2.65
C LYS A 8 -5.14 19.31 2.49
N LYS A 9 -4.60 19.87 3.58
CA LYS A 9 -3.26 20.44 3.62
C LYS A 9 -2.27 19.36 3.20
N ASN A 10 -1.50 19.65 2.16
CA ASN A 10 -0.41 18.78 1.70
C ASN A 10 0.86 19.26 2.39
N TYR A 11 1.50 18.39 3.15
CA TYR A 11 2.63 18.74 4.01
C TYR A 11 3.98 18.47 3.33
N PHE A 12 3.95 17.89 2.13
CA PHE A 12 5.09 17.79 1.22
C PHE A 12 4.71 18.49 -0.08
N ASP A 13 5.66 19.18 -0.70
CA ASP A 13 5.48 19.69 -2.06
C ASP A 13 5.27 18.51 -3.03
N GLY A 14 4.39 18.68 -4.01
CA GLY A 14 4.05 17.65 -4.99
C GLY A 14 2.93 16.67 -4.57
N ARG A 15 2.68 15.64 -5.38
CA ARG A 15 1.57 14.69 -5.19
C ARG A 15 1.96 13.61 -4.19
N THR A 16 1.15 13.45 -3.15
CA THR A 16 1.48 12.56 -2.02
C THR A 16 0.60 11.31 -2.03
N MET A 17 1.21 10.15 -2.21
CA MET A 17 0.55 8.85 -2.13
C MET A 17 0.63 8.30 -0.69
N HIS A 18 -0.52 8.16 -0.04
CA HIS A 18 -0.60 7.39 1.20
C HIS A 18 -0.92 5.94 0.86
N ILE A 19 -0.20 4.99 1.44
CA ILE A 19 -0.49 3.55 1.34
C ILE A 19 -0.71 2.95 2.73
N ASP A 20 -1.74 2.13 2.85
CA ASP A 20 -2.14 1.54 4.12
C ASP A 20 -2.69 0.12 3.97
N ILE A 21 -2.75 -0.58 5.09
CA ILE A 21 -3.32 -1.91 5.23
C ILE A 21 -4.48 -1.91 6.20
N SER A 22 -5.59 -2.50 5.76
CA SER A 22 -6.68 -2.86 6.65
C SER A 22 -6.61 -4.35 6.96
N ARG A 23 -6.60 -4.65 8.26
CA ARG A 23 -6.38 -5.99 8.84
C ARG A 23 -5.02 -6.56 8.45
N ARG A 24 -4.10 -6.62 9.42
CA ARG A 24 -2.72 -7.09 9.24
C ARG A 24 -2.67 -8.52 8.70
N PHE A 25 -1.59 -8.89 8.02
CA PHE A 25 -1.51 -10.19 7.33
C PHE A 25 -1.62 -11.37 8.29
N TYR A 26 -1.12 -11.25 9.53
CA TYR A 26 -1.25 -12.29 10.54
C TYR A 26 -2.69 -12.51 11.02
N GLN A 27 -3.55 -11.49 10.96
CA GLN A 27 -4.91 -11.54 11.50
C GLN A 27 -5.86 -12.40 10.64
N LYS A 28 -6.79 -13.08 11.29
CA LYS A 28 -7.79 -13.95 10.65
C LYS A 28 -8.70 -13.18 9.68
N GLY A 29 -8.92 -13.76 8.50
CA GLY A 29 -9.77 -13.19 7.45
C GLY A 29 -8.98 -12.38 6.42
N ASN A 30 -9.69 -11.76 5.48
CA ASN A 30 -9.04 -11.08 4.35
C ASN A 30 -8.34 -9.79 4.81
N SER A 31 -7.21 -9.50 4.18
CA SER A 31 -6.49 -8.23 4.33
C SER A 31 -6.72 -7.37 3.08
N GLY A 32 -6.74 -6.05 3.22
CA GLY A 32 -6.78 -5.12 2.10
C GLY A 32 -5.61 -4.17 2.17
N VAL A 33 -4.94 -3.93 1.04
CA VAL A 33 -3.87 -2.94 0.93
C VAL A 33 -4.28 -1.97 -0.17
N ALA A 34 -4.21 -0.68 0.08
CA ALA A 34 -4.57 0.31 -0.92
C ALA A 34 -3.79 1.60 -0.74
N PHE A 35 -3.68 2.36 -1.82
CA PHE A 35 -3.22 3.73 -1.77
C PHE A 35 -4.31 4.73 -2.12
N LYS A 36 -4.08 5.99 -1.74
CA LYS A 36 -4.76 7.17 -2.24
C LYS A 36 -3.75 8.29 -2.50
N ILE A 37 -3.85 8.96 -3.65
CA ILE A 37 -2.97 10.10 -4.00
C ILE A 37 -3.68 11.40 -3.72
N ILE A 38 -3.05 12.30 -2.96
CA ILE A 38 -3.54 13.64 -2.65
C ILE A 38 -2.79 14.68 -3.51
N PRO A 39 -3.48 15.73 -3.99
CA PRO A 39 -4.86 16.12 -3.69
C PRO A 39 -5.95 15.38 -4.50
N SER A 40 -5.58 14.46 -5.37
CA SER A 40 -6.54 13.73 -6.20
C SER A 40 -7.48 12.81 -5.39
N ASN A 41 -8.48 12.25 -6.06
CA ASN A 41 -9.26 11.12 -5.53
C ASN A 41 -8.80 9.78 -6.09
N TYR A 42 -7.70 9.73 -6.85
CA TYR A 42 -7.20 8.50 -7.42
C TYR A 42 -6.75 7.53 -6.33
N HIS A 43 -7.18 6.28 -6.46
CA HIS A 43 -6.90 5.22 -5.52
C HIS A 43 -6.87 3.88 -6.24
N LYS A 44 -6.04 2.97 -5.74
CA LYS A 44 -5.88 1.60 -6.25
C LYS A 44 -5.61 0.70 -5.07
N GLY A 45 -6.01 -0.56 -5.18
CA GLY A 45 -5.85 -1.47 -4.05
C GLY A 45 -5.94 -2.93 -4.45
N MET A 46 -5.67 -3.78 -3.48
CA MET A 46 -5.78 -5.22 -3.59
C MET A 46 -6.36 -5.80 -2.31
N ALA A 47 -6.83 -7.03 -2.39
CA ALA A 47 -7.20 -7.81 -1.22
C ALA A 47 -6.56 -9.18 -1.29
N LEU A 48 -6.08 -9.64 -0.14
CA LEU A 48 -5.52 -10.96 0.05
C LEU A 48 -6.54 -11.80 0.79
N SER A 49 -6.92 -12.94 0.19
CA SER A 49 -7.83 -13.88 0.83
C SER A 49 -7.15 -14.54 2.03
N ASN A 50 -7.93 -14.93 3.04
CA ASN A 50 -7.39 -15.69 4.17
C ASN A 50 -6.70 -16.99 3.71
N LYS A 51 -7.24 -17.64 2.67
CA LYS A 51 -6.66 -18.83 2.05
C LYS A 51 -5.26 -18.57 1.52
N LEU A 52 -5.09 -17.53 0.68
CA LEU A 52 -3.79 -17.16 0.12
C LEU A 52 -2.78 -16.82 1.21
N LYS A 53 -3.19 -16.08 2.24
CA LYS A 53 -2.30 -15.76 3.38
C LYS A 53 -1.84 -17.02 4.13
N ASN A 54 -2.73 -17.99 4.30
CA ASN A 54 -2.40 -19.25 4.97
C ASN A 54 -1.47 -20.13 4.13
N GLU A 55 -1.67 -20.19 2.81
CA GLU A 55 -0.78 -20.90 1.88
C GLU A 55 0.64 -20.30 1.95
N LEU A 56 0.75 -18.98 1.86
CA LEU A 56 2.04 -18.29 1.93
C LEU A 56 2.77 -18.50 3.27
N LYS A 57 2.06 -18.50 4.39
CA LYS A 57 2.66 -18.75 5.72
C LYS A 57 3.16 -20.19 5.90
N LYS A 58 2.59 -21.16 5.17
CA LYS A 58 3.04 -22.55 5.26
C LYS A 58 4.35 -22.78 4.52
N ASP A 59 4.49 -22.11 3.38
CA ASP A 59 5.61 -22.36 2.46
C ASP A 59 6.81 -21.44 2.70
N PHE A 60 6.62 -20.36 3.47
CA PHE A 60 7.65 -19.35 3.70
C PHE A 60 7.62 -18.88 5.15
N ASP A 61 8.81 -18.69 5.73
CA ASP A 61 9.00 -17.90 6.95
C ASP A 61 8.99 -16.42 6.56
N ILE A 62 7.79 -15.82 6.59
CA ILE A 62 7.55 -14.49 6.00
C ILE A 62 7.73 -13.40 7.05
N ASP A 63 8.72 -12.54 6.83
CA ASP A 63 8.74 -11.20 7.41
C ASP A 63 7.57 -10.37 6.82
N TYR A 64 6.69 -9.88 7.68
CA TYR A 64 5.52 -9.10 7.27
C TYR A 64 5.90 -7.83 6.50
N ALA A 65 7.06 -7.24 6.78
CA ALA A 65 7.58 -6.11 6.01
C ALA A 65 7.93 -6.51 4.57
N GLN A 66 8.50 -7.71 4.35
CA GLN A 66 8.75 -8.23 2.99
C GLN A 66 7.43 -8.38 2.23
N PHE A 67 6.45 -9.02 2.87
CA PHE A 67 5.17 -9.27 2.22
C PHE A 67 4.43 -7.96 1.91
N TYR A 68 4.51 -6.99 2.82
CA TYR A 68 3.91 -5.68 2.62
C TYR A 68 4.58 -4.94 1.45
N SER A 69 5.90 -5.00 1.37
CA SER A 69 6.69 -4.42 0.28
C SER A 69 6.30 -4.97 -1.08
N ILE A 70 6.07 -6.28 -1.18
CA ILE A 70 5.60 -6.92 -2.42
C ILE A 70 4.21 -6.41 -2.82
N CYS A 71 3.31 -6.26 -1.84
CA CYS A 71 1.98 -5.69 -2.09
C CYS A 71 2.09 -4.24 -2.57
N ILE A 72 2.93 -3.43 -1.94
CA ILE A 72 3.20 -2.04 -2.34
C ILE A 72 3.78 -2.01 -3.76
N TYR A 73 4.80 -2.83 -4.06
CA TYR A 73 5.43 -2.91 -5.38
C TYR A 73 4.38 -3.11 -6.49
N TYR A 74 3.53 -4.13 -6.36
CA TYR A 74 2.50 -4.39 -7.38
C TYR A 74 1.42 -3.31 -7.46
N LEU A 75 1.21 -2.52 -6.41
CA LEU A 75 0.29 -1.38 -6.46
C LEU A 75 0.89 -0.20 -7.22
N ILE A 76 2.17 0.09 -7.01
CA ILE A 76 2.79 1.35 -7.44
C ILE A 76 3.68 1.24 -8.68
N TYR A 77 4.04 0.03 -9.13
CA TYR A 77 5.00 -0.18 -10.23
C TYR A 77 4.63 0.58 -11.50
N ASP A 78 3.36 0.56 -11.91
CA ASP A 78 2.86 1.30 -13.08
C ASP A 78 2.42 2.75 -12.77
N GLU A 79 2.57 3.18 -11.52
CA GLU A 79 2.03 4.45 -11.00
C GLU A 79 3.13 5.43 -10.59
N LEU A 80 4.41 5.13 -10.84
CA LEU A 80 5.52 5.96 -10.40
C LEU A 80 5.46 7.41 -10.94
N ASN A 81 4.80 7.65 -12.08
CA ASN A 81 4.60 9.00 -12.63
C ASN A 81 3.50 9.80 -11.92
N SER A 82 2.66 9.14 -11.12
CA SER A 82 1.43 9.72 -10.55
C SER A 82 1.64 10.39 -9.19
N PHE A 83 2.79 10.15 -8.54
CA PHE A 83 3.11 10.69 -7.22
C PHE A 83 4.59 11.09 -7.14
N ASP A 84 4.89 11.97 -6.20
CA ASP A 84 6.23 12.45 -5.91
C ASP A 84 6.70 11.92 -4.54
N ASN A 85 5.76 11.81 -3.59
CA ASN A 85 6.00 11.30 -2.23
C ASN A 85 5.17 10.05 -1.94
N LEU A 86 5.75 9.04 -1.29
CA LEU A 86 5.09 7.84 -0.80
C LEU A 86 5.15 7.78 0.73
N ILE A 87 3.97 7.81 1.36
CA ILE A 87 3.79 7.73 2.81
C ILE A 87 3.28 6.33 3.17
N ILE A 88 4.14 5.53 3.80
CA ILE A 88 3.80 4.21 4.32
C ILE A 88 3.14 4.41 5.69
N CYS A 89 1.83 4.16 5.77
CA CYS A 89 1.03 4.56 6.93
C CYS A 89 0.92 3.52 8.04
N ASN A 90 1.22 2.25 7.74
CA ASN A 90 1.12 1.15 8.69
C ASN A 90 2.29 1.16 9.69
N ASP A 91 2.06 0.62 10.90
CA ASP A 91 3.03 0.54 12.00
C ASP A 91 4.16 -0.49 11.80
N GLU A 92 4.29 -1.06 10.60
CA GLU A 92 5.46 -1.87 10.27
C GLU A 92 6.69 -0.96 10.23
N ASN A 93 7.86 -1.50 10.56
CA ASN A 93 9.10 -0.72 10.48
C ASN A 93 9.35 -0.35 9.01
N TYR A 94 9.01 0.90 8.68
CA TYR A 94 9.04 1.40 7.31
C TYR A 94 10.44 1.34 6.69
N LEU A 95 11.51 1.29 7.51
CA LEU A 95 12.87 1.14 7.02
C LEU A 95 13.08 -0.23 6.36
N TYR A 96 12.55 -1.30 6.94
CA TYR A 96 12.59 -2.62 6.32
C TYR A 96 11.73 -2.65 5.06
N VAL A 97 10.53 -2.06 5.11
CA VAL A 97 9.65 -1.97 3.94
C VAL A 97 10.35 -1.22 2.79
N LYS A 98 10.99 -0.08 3.09
CA LYS A 98 11.79 0.68 2.13
C LYS A 98 12.94 -0.15 1.59
N LYS A 99 13.74 -0.80 2.44
CA LYS A 99 14.86 -1.67 2.03
C LYS A 99 14.42 -2.73 1.02
N TYR A 100 13.29 -3.39 1.26
CA TYR A 100 12.79 -4.40 0.35
C TYR A 100 12.22 -3.80 -0.94
N LEU A 101 11.57 -2.64 -0.88
CA LEU A 101 11.16 -1.91 -2.08
C LEU A 101 12.36 -1.46 -2.93
N ASP A 102 13.43 -0.97 -2.31
CA ASP A 102 14.68 -0.59 -2.99
C ASP A 102 15.27 -1.80 -3.75
N ILE A 103 15.20 -3.01 -3.18
CA ILE A 103 15.59 -4.26 -3.86
C ILE A 103 14.69 -4.51 -5.08
N LEU A 104 13.37 -4.50 -4.88
CA LEU A 104 12.39 -4.79 -5.93
C LEU A 104 12.41 -3.77 -7.09
N PHE A 105 12.80 -2.53 -6.80
CA PHE A 105 12.93 -1.45 -7.76
C PHE A 105 14.39 -1.13 -8.10
N SER A 106 15.34 -2.03 -7.82
CA SER A 106 16.79 -1.81 -7.98
C SER A 106 17.23 -1.31 -9.36
N LYS A 107 16.46 -1.59 -10.42
CA LYS A 107 16.73 -1.14 -11.80
C LYS A 107 15.89 0.05 -12.25
N ASN A 108 15.05 0.62 -11.38
CA ASN A 108 14.07 1.65 -11.73
C ASN A 108 14.51 3.01 -11.17
N LYS A 109 15.15 3.83 -12.03
CA LYS A 109 15.62 5.17 -11.67
C LYS A 109 14.50 6.09 -11.16
N GLN A 110 13.30 5.94 -11.71
CA GLN A 110 12.16 6.77 -11.35
C GLN A 110 11.68 6.52 -9.91
N TYR A 111 11.74 5.27 -9.45
CA TYR A 111 11.44 4.95 -8.05
C TYR A 111 12.42 5.63 -7.09
N PHE A 112 13.71 5.62 -7.41
CA PHE A 112 14.74 6.25 -6.57
C PHE A 112 14.67 7.78 -6.51
N SER A 113 13.96 8.42 -7.45
CA SER A 113 13.68 9.85 -7.39
C SER A 113 12.52 10.20 -6.45
N LYS A 114 11.85 9.21 -5.83
CA LYS A 114 10.69 9.43 -4.95
C LYS A 114 11.13 9.59 -3.51
N LEU A 115 10.44 10.47 -2.79
CA LEU A 115 10.55 10.52 -1.33
C LEU A 115 9.70 9.40 -0.73
N ILE A 116 10.31 8.51 0.04
CA ILE A 116 9.60 7.43 0.73
C ILE A 116 9.79 7.61 2.23
N THR A 117 8.68 7.75 2.95
CA THR A 117 8.70 8.01 4.39
C THR A 117 7.50 7.37 5.09
N SER A 118 7.42 7.51 6.41
CA SER A 118 6.34 6.98 7.23
C SER A 118 5.34 8.06 7.64
N LEU A 119 4.13 7.64 8.04
CA LEU A 119 3.15 8.54 8.64
C LEU A 119 3.66 9.18 9.94
N HIS A 120 4.45 8.44 10.74
CA HIS A 120 5.09 8.98 11.94
C HIS A 120 6.00 10.16 11.59
N LYS A 121 6.89 9.97 10.60
CA LYS A 121 7.81 11.02 10.18
C LYS A 121 7.09 12.22 9.57
N LEU A 122 5.99 11.98 8.85
CA LEU A 122 5.12 13.05 8.36
C LEU A 122 4.52 13.88 9.52
N ARG A 123 4.06 13.23 10.61
CA ARG A 123 3.54 13.93 11.80
C ARG A 123 4.61 14.76 12.49
N GLU A 124 5.83 14.25 12.59
CA GLU A 124 6.98 15.01 13.11
C GLU A 124 7.25 16.28 12.29
N ILE A 125 7.40 16.14 10.97
CA ILE A 125 7.77 17.24 10.06
C ILE A 125 6.66 18.31 10.04
N SER A 126 5.41 17.88 10.05
CA SER A 126 4.26 18.80 10.01
C SER A 126 3.95 19.48 11.34
N GLY A 127 4.47 18.97 12.46
CA GLY A 127 4.06 19.36 13.81
C GLY A 127 2.62 18.94 14.17
N ASP A 128 1.95 18.12 13.34
CA ASP A 128 0.56 17.72 13.55
C ASP A 128 0.46 16.21 13.81
N SER A 129 0.36 15.85 15.09
CA SER A 129 0.19 14.47 15.55
C SER A 129 -1.15 13.83 15.14
N LYS A 130 -2.13 14.62 14.72
CA LYS A 130 -3.48 14.16 14.38
C LYS A 130 -3.63 13.76 12.91
N ILE A 131 -2.62 13.98 12.07
CA ILE A 131 -2.66 13.54 10.67
C ILE A 131 -2.93 12.03 10.62
N ARG A 132 -4.01 11.66 9.92
CA ARG A 132 -4.40 10.26 9.69
C ARG A 132 -4.02 9.84 8.29
N SER A 133 -3.86 8.52 8.13
CA SER A 133 -3.75 7.91 6.82
C SER A 133 -4.96 8.23 5.97
N TYR A 134 -4.72 8.76 4.78
CA TYR A 134 -5.79 8.97 3.80
C TYR A 134 -6.18 7.68 3.05
N ALA A 135 -5.43 6.61 3.24
CA ALA A 135 -5.65 5.32 2.61
C ALA A 135 -6.31 4.28 3.54
N ASP A 136 -6.43 4.53 4.85
CA ASP A 136 -7.04 3.59 5.81
C ASP A 136 -8.45 3.12 5.39
N ASN A 137 -9.37 4.07 5.25
CA ASN A 137 -10.74 3.77 4.84
C ASN A 137 -10.79 3.11 3.44
N ILE A 138 -9.86 3.49 2.55
CA ILE A 138 -9.77 2.89 1.22
C ILE A 138 -9.36 1.42 1.36
N ALA A 139 -8.29 1.11 2.09
CA ALA A 139 -7.82 -0.26 2.32
C ALA A 139 -8.91 -1.14 2.92
N ASN A 140 -9.72 -0.61 3.85
CA ASN A 140 -10.86 -1.31 4.43
C ASN A 140 -11.98 -1.61 3.41
N ILE A 141 -12.25 -0.69 2.48
CA ILE A 141 -13.19 -0.93 1.38
C ILE A 141 -12.69 -2.07 0.49
N TYR A 142 -11.41 -2.04 0.09
CA TYR A 142 -10.81 -3.10 -0.74
C TYR A 142 -10.87 -4.46 -0.02
N ARG A 143 -10.50 -4.50 1.26
CA ARG A 143 -10.61 -5.71 2.10
C ARG A 143 -12.01 -6.34 2.05
N LYS A 144 -13.06 -5.52 2.15
CA LYS A 144 -14.45 -5.98 2.23
C LYS A 144 -15.05 -6.33 0.86
N LYS A 145 -14.59 -5.70 -0.22
CA LYS A 145 -15.28 -5.74 -1.52
C LYS A 145 -14.46 -6.34 -2.66
N ALA A 146 -13.13 -6.26 -2.67
CA ALA A 146 -12.34 -6.58 -3.85
C ALA A 146 -12.45 -8.06 -4.29
N LEU A 147 -12.69 -8.96 -3.34
CA LEU A 147 -12.89 -10.41 -3.60
C LEU A 147 -14.37 -10.79 -3.85
N LYS A 148 -15.31 -9.84 -3.78
CA LYS A 148 -16.73 -10.11 -4.05
C LYS A 148 -17.02 -10.13 -5.57
N PRO A 149 -18.10 -10.79 -6.02
CA PRO A 149 -18.54 -10.75 -7.41
C PRO A 149 -18.76 -9.32 -7.92
N LEU A 150 -18.60 -9.09 -9.24
CA LEU A 150 -18.70 -7.77 -9.87
C LEU A 150 -20.00 -7.02 -9.50
N ARG A 151 -21.15 -7.71 -9.54
CA ARG A 151 -22.46 -7.16 -9.16
C ARG A 151 -22.49 -6.55 -7.75
N ARG A 152 -21.75 -7.13 -6.80
CA ARG A 152 -21.64 -6.62 -5.42
C ARG A 152 -20.57 -5.53 -5.26
N ARG A 153 -19.69 -5.34 -6.24
CA ARG A 153 -18.64 -4.31 -6.27
C ARG A 153 -19.14 -3.00 -6.89
N GLN A 154 -20.10 -3.05 -7.80
CA GLN A 154 -20.66 -1.89 -8.50
C GLN A 154 -21.41 -0.90 -7.59
N LYS A 155 -21.84 -1.32 -6.39
CA LYS A 155 -22.47 -0.41 -5.40
C LYS A 155 -21.41 0.39 -4.63
N GLY A 156 -21.42 1.72 -4.81
CA GLY A 156 -20.55 2.68 -4.11
C GLY A 156 -19.30 3.04 -4.91
N ILE A 157 -18.18 3.31 -4.22
CA ILE A 157 -16.92 3.73 -4.84
C ILE A 157 -16.39 2.65 -5.81
N PRO A 158 -16.17 2.96 -7.10
CA PRO A 158 -15.54 2.06 -8.05
C PRO A 158 -14.14 1.63 -7.60
N LEU A 159 -13.80 0.36 -7.76
CA LEU A 159 -12.52 -0.18 -7.27
C LEU A 159 -11.56 -0.46 -8.43
N ASN A 160 -10.39 0.15 -8.40
CA ASN A 160 -9.25 -0.18 -9.25
C ASN A 160 -8.42 -1.28 -8.58
N ILE A 161 -8.76 -2.54 -8.90
CA ILE A 161 -8.24 -3.71 -8.18
C ILE A 161 -7.03 -4.30 -8.90
N VAL A 162 -5.90 -4.36 -8.19
CA VAL A 162 -4.75 -5.17 -8.60
C VAL A 162 -4.98 -6.62 -8.17
N LYS A 163 -4.98 -7.53 -9.14
CA LYS A 163 -5.03 -8.97 -8.88
C LYS A 163 -3.63 -9.49 -8.59
N ILE A 164 -3.48 -10.06 -7.40
CA ILE A 164 -2.27 -10.74 -6.95
C ILE A 164 -2.61 -12.20 -6.58
N ASN A 165 -1.67 -13.11 -6.82
CA ASN A 165 -1.81 -14.53 -6.53
C ASN A 165 -0.53 -15.05 -5.86
N TYR A 166 -0.57 -16.30 -5.42
CA TYR A 166 0.55 -16.96 -4.76
C TYR A 166 1.84 -16.88 -5.58
N GLN A 167 1.80 -17.21 -6.88
CA GLN A 167 2.99 -17.24 -7.72
C GLN A 167 3.65 -15.87 -7.87
N LYS A 168 2.86 -14.81 -8.06
CA LYS A 168 3.36 -13.42 -8.13
C LYS A 168 4.10 -13.02 -6.85
N ILE A 169 3.59 -13.45 -5.69
CA ILE A 169 4.17 -13.15 -4.38
C ILE A 169 5.45 -13.98 -4.19
N LYS A 170 5.37 -15.29 -4.41
CA LYS A 170 6.51 -16.22 -4.33
C LYS A 170 7.69 -15.76 -5.19
N ASN A 171 7.45 -15.35 -6.43
CA ASN A 171 8.51 -14.89 -7.32
C ASN A 171 9.26 -13.68 -6.75
N LYS A 172 8.52 -12.70 -6.21
CA LYS A 172 9.11 -11.48 -5.63
C LYS A 172 9.74 -11.73 -4.26
N LEU A 173 9.21 -12.64 -3.45
CA LEU A 173 9.86 -13.10 -2.22
C LEU A 173 11.23 -13.73 -2.51
N ASN A 174 11.29 -14.62 -3.50
CA ASN A 174 12.55 -15.26 -3.91
C ASN A 174 13.57 -14.24 -4.43
N GLU A 175 13.12 -13.21 -5.14
CA GLU A 175 13.98 -12.10 -5.60
C GLU A 175 14.61 -11.34 -4.42
N ILE A 176 13.81 -10.99 -3.41
CA ILE A 176 14.28 -10.33 -2.19
C ILE A 176 15.28 -11.23 -1.45
N ASN A 177 14.92 -12.50 -1.22
CA ASN A 177 15.74 -13.44 -0.46
C ASN A 177 17.11 -13.72 -1.11
N LYS A 178 17.18 -13.70 -2.45
CA LYS A 178 18.46 -13.84 -3.19
C LYS A 178 19.40 -12.65 -3.06
N LYS A 179 18.90 -11.49 -2.63
CA LYS A 179 19.68 -10.25 -2.51
C LYS A 179 20.11 -9.95 -1.07
N ILE A 180 19.50 -10.64 -0.10
CA ILE A 180 19.80 -10.49 1.33
C ILE A 180 20.75 -11.58 1.82
N LYS A 181 20.66 -12.77 1.24
CA LYS A 181 21.68 -13.81 1.38
C LYS A 181 22.95 -13.40 0.65
#